data_AF-A0A955XAV5-F1
#
_entry.id   AF-A0A955XAV5-F1
#
_cell.length_a   1.000
_cell.length_b   1.000
_cell.length_c   1.000
_cell.angle_alpha   90.00
_cell.angle_beta   90.00
_cell.angle_gamma   90.00
#
_symmetry.space_group_name_H-M   'P 1'
#
loop_
_entity.id
_entity.type
_entity.pdbx_description
1 polymer ?
#
loop_
_entity_poly.entity_id
_entity_poly.type
_entity_poly.pdbx_seq_one_letter_code
_entity_poly.pdbx_strand_id
1 'polypeptide(L)'
;RFQFSIPQQWTCPVGSGLCLDYGNRAFADHVVGRLMASSAVWHHVDLAYGGPIPNLDDPEPVAAVRQMELPPEPAPALVRPVVLVFDVEDRSGRFEGPALDQLSDYLVARLGSTNRFRIVPRAQLQARLRDEKQETYKACYDEACQIEIGKALAAEKTLSTKLLRIGEQCATSVTLSDLRSETTDDSATVRTACGDDAVLDGIDRLVEALVAELSPPVAESAQ
;
A
#
# COMPACT_ATOMS: atom_id res chain seq x y z
N ARG A 1 -6.30 -51.36 13.70
CA ARG A 1 -7.30 -50.39 14.23
C ARG A 1 -6.57 -49.12 14.59
N PHE A 2 -6.67 -48.07 13.77
CA PHE A 2 -6.92 -46.70 14.20
C PHE A 2 -7.22 -45.89 12.94
N GLN A 3 -8.52 -45.70 12.75
CA GLN A 3 -9.15 -44.80 11.79
C GLN A 3 -8.85 -43.37 12.26
N PHE A 4 -8.23 -42.55 11.42
CA PHE A 4 -8.32 -41.10 11.56
C PHE A 4 -9.51 -40.63 10.73
N SER A 5 -10.51 -40.08 11.42
CA SER A 5 -11.65 -39.37 10.87
C SER A 5 -11.64 -38.00 11.53
N ILE A 6 -11.50 -36.94 10.73
CA ILE A 6 -11.87 -35.56 11.09
C ILE A 6 -12.64 -35.00 9.89
N PRO A 7 -13.79 -34.33 10.10
CA PRO A 7 -14.72 -33.95 9.04
C PRO A 7 -14.31 -32.62 8.41
N GLN A 8 -14.11 -32.61 7.09
CA GLN A 8 -14.15 -31.38 6.31
C GLN A 8 -15.63 -31.00 6.13
N GLN A 9 -16.03 -29.89 6.73
CA GLN A 9 -17.37 -29.34 6.58
C GLN A 9 -17.45 -28.66 5.21
N TRP A 10 -18.28 -29.21 4.33
CA TRP A 10 -18.64 -28.60 3.05
C TRP A 10 -19.94 -27.83 3.25
N THR A 11 -19.92 -26.52 3.05
CA THR A 11 -21.15 -25.73 2.89
C THR A 11 -21.23 -25.27 1.45
N CYS A 12 -22.14 -25.86 0.68
CA CYS A 12 -22.52 -25.40 -0.66
C CYS A 12 -23.83 -24.61 -0.55
N PRO A 13 -23.91 -23.35 -1.00
CA PRO A 13 -25.20 -22.71 -1.24
C PRO A 13 -25.91 -23.43 -2.39
N VAL A 14 -27.18 -23.79 -2.18
CA VAL A 14 -28.03 -24.47 -3.16
C VAL A 14 -28.28 -23.52 -4.34
N GLY A 15 -27.87 -23.91 -5.55
CA GLY A 15 -28.30 -23.25 -6.81
C GLY A 15 -27.21 -22.85 -7.81
N SER A 16 -25.93 -23.01 -7.51
CA SER A 16 -24.84 -22.75 -8.46
C SER A 16 -23.92 -23.96 -8.55
N GLY A 17 -23.88 -24.61 -9.70
CA GLY A 17 -23.06 -25.81 -9.97
C GLY A 17 -21.57 -25.53 -10.08
N LEU A 18 -20.99 -24.76 -9.17
CA LEU A 18 -19.55 -24.45 -9.12
C LEU A 18 -19.08 -24.51 -7.67
N CYS A 19 -18.36 -25.58 -7.31
CA CYS A 19 -17.49 -25.59 -6.14
C CYS A 19 -16.14 -25.03 -6.58
N LEU A 20 -15.71 -23.89 -6.02
CA LEU A 20 -14.38 -23.35 -6.25
C LEU A 20 -13.41 -23.91 -5.19
N ASP A 21 -12.40 -24.63 -5.66
CA ASP A 21 -11.23 -25.00 -4.87
C ASP A 21 -10.26 -23.80 -4.85
N TYR A 22 -9.98 -23.26 -3.66
CA TYR A 22 -9.01 -22.19 -3.48
C TYR A 22 -7.67 -22.83 -3.09
N GLY A 23 -7.06 -23.54 -4.04
CA GLY A 23 -5.80 -24.25 -3.82
C GLY A 23 -5.04 -24.49 -5.13
N ASN A 24 -3.96 -23.73 -5.30
CA ASN A 24 -2.90 -23.86 -6.31
C ASN A 24 -3.14 -23.35 -7.76
N ARG A 25 -2.39 -22.29 -8.08
CA ARG A 25 -2.07 -21.80 -9.42
C ARG A 25 -1.11 -22.76 -10.13
N ALA A 26 -1.51 -23.31 -11.27
CA ALA A 26 -0.62 -23.64 -12.39
C ALA A 26 -1.47 -23.75 -13.66
N PHE A 27 -1.61 -22.62 -14.37
CA PHE A 27 -2.32 -22.49 -15.64
C PHE A 27 -1.30 -22.71 -16.75
N ALA A 28 -1.30 -23.88 -17.40
CA ALA A 28 -0.58 -24.12 -18.64
C ALA A 28 -1.27 -25.22 -19.45
N ASP A 29 -1.73 -24.80 -20.64
CA ASP A 29 -1.99 -25.57 -21.84
C ASP A 29 -3.10 -26.65 -21.92
N HIS A 30 -3.72 -26.66 -23.10
CA HIS A 30 -4.58 -27.69 -23.71
C HIS A 30 -6.08 -27.66 -23.42
N VAL A 31 -6.83 -26.99 -24.30
CA VAL A 31 -8.18 -27.46 -24.72
C VAL A 31 -8.29 -27.38 -26.24
N VAL A 32 -7.65 -28.33 -26.93
CA VAL A 32 -8.15 -28.82 -28.23
C VAL A 32 -8.78 -30.17 -27.97
N GLY A 33 -10.09 -30.25 -28.25
CA GLY A 33 -10.79 -31.50 -28.47
C GLY A 33 -11.32 -32.17 -27.21
N ARG A 34 -12.66 -32.23 -27.13
CA ARG A 34 -13.44 -33.49 -27.00
C ARG A 34 -14.80 -33.18 -26.36
N LEU A 35 -15.78 -32.81 -27.18
CA LEU A 35 -17.18 -33.11 -26.93
C LEU A 35 -17.79 -33.60 -28.25
N MET A 36 -17.59 -34.88 -28.51
CA MET A 36 -18.43 -35.67 -29.40
C MET A 36 -19.14 -36.70 -28.54
N ALA A 37 -20.39 -36.99 -28.91
CA ALA A 37 -21.31 -37.97 -28.33
C ALA A 37 -22.15 -37.49 -27.13
N SER A 38 -23.25 -36.81 -27.45
CA SER A 38 -24.52 -37.25 -26.89
C SER A 38 -25.63 -37.12 -27.93
N SER A 39 -26.10 -38.29 -28.32
CA SER A 39 -27.24 -38.59 -29.15
C SER A 39 -28.55 -38.15 -28.50
N ALA A 40 -29.36 -37.37 -29.21
CA ALA A 40 -30.79 -37.60 -29.43
C ALA A 40 -31.50 -36.32 -29.91
N VAL A 41 -32.48 -36.54 -30.78
CA VAL A 41 -33.53 -35.59 -31.22
C VAL A 41 -33.11 -34.60 -32.31
N TRP A 42 -33.11 -35.08 -33.55
CA TRP A 42 -33.36 -34.22 -34.70
C TRP A 42 -34.87 -33.98 -34.78
N HIS A 43 -35.33 -32.83 -34.30
CA HIS A 43 -36.59 -32.28 -34.80
C HIS A 43 -36.30 -31.63 -36.16
N HIS A 44 -37.00 -32.11 -37.19
CA HIS A 44 -37.08 -31.45 -38.48
C HIS A 44 -37.66 -30.06 -38.26
N VAL A 45 -36.81 -29.03 -38.29
CA VAL A 45 -37.26 -27.65 -38.51
C VAL A 45 -37.36 -27.49 -40.02
N ASP A 46 -38.59 -27.55 -40.53
CA ASP A 46 -38.94 -27.08 -41.87
C ASP A 46 -38.66 -25.58 -41.95
N LEU A 47 -37.48 -25.19 -42.44
CA LEU A 47 -37.20 -23.82 -42.85
C LEU A 47 -37.70 -23.64 -44.29
N ALA A 48 -39.02 -23.48 -44.43
CA ALA A 48 -39.60 -22.88 -45.62
C ALA A 48 -39.35 -21.36 -45.62
N TYR A 49 -38.10 -20.94 -45.86
CA TYR A 49 -37.77 -19.55 -46.19
C TYR A 49 -37.77 -19.41 -47.72
N GLY A 50 -38.97 -19.35 -48.31
CA GLY A 50 -39.19 -19.01 -49.72
C GLY A 50 -39.30 -17.50 -49.96
N GLY A 51 -38.38 -16.72 -49.39
CA GLY A 51 -38.30 -15.28 -49.62
C GLY A 51 -37.34 -14.96 -50.79
N PRO A 52 -37.59 -13.90 -51.57
CA PRO A 52 -36.64 -13.45 -52.59
C PRO A 52 -35.31 -13.06 -51.93
N ILE A 53 -34.21 -13.49 -52.55
CA ILE A 53 -32.85 -13.11 -52.13
C ILE A 53 -32.72 -11.58 -52.26
N PRO A 54 -32.40 -10.83 -51.19
CA PRO A 54 -32.20 -9.39 -51.30
C PRO A 54 -30.99 -9.09 -52.18
N ASN A 55 -31.11 -8.02 -52.96
CA ASN A 55 -30.10 -7.57 -53.93
C ASN A 55 -28.88 -7.01 -53.17
N LEU A 56 -27.68 -7.45 -53.54
CA LEU A 56 -26.42 -7.05 -52.88
C LEU A 56 -25.93 -5.63 -53.25
N ASP A 57 -26.71 -4.89 -54.04
CA ASP A 57 -26.33 -3.59 -54.60
C ASP A 57 -27.07 -2.39 -53.97
N ASP A 58 -27.82 -2.58 -52.88
CA ASP A 58 -28.39 -1.46 -52.14
C ASP A 58 -27.35 -0.91 -51.13
N PRO A 59 -26.86 0.33 -51.27
CA PRO A 59 -26.02 0.94 -50.26
C PRO A 59 -26.88 1.22 -49.02
N GLU A 60 -26.78 0.37 -48.00
CA GLU A 60 -27.42 0.64 -46.73
C GLU A 60 -26.99 2.02 -46.20
N PRO A 61 -27.92 2.83 -45.66
CA PRO A 61 -27.53 4.00 -44.90
C PRO A 61 -26.70 3.49 -43.72
N VAL A 62 -25.41 3.87 -43.68
CA VAL A 62 -24.52 3.69 -42.53
C VAL A 62 -25.16 4.39 -41.34
N ALA A 63 -26.01 3.64 -40.63
CA ALA A 63 -26.65 4.07 -39.41
C ALA A 63 -25.51 4.38 -38.44
N ALA A 64 -25.50 5.63 -37.99
CA ALA A 64 -24.50 6.16 -37.07
C ALA A 64 -24.27 5.18 -35.91
N VAL A 65 -23.06 4.63 -35.84
CA VAL A 65 -22.60 3.90 -34.66
C VAL A 65 -22.63 4.90 -33.51
N ARG A 66 -23.63 4.78 -32.63
CA ARG A 66 -23.65 5.51 -31.37
C ARG A 66 -22.36 5.15 -30.64
N GLN A 67 -21.46 6.12 -30.51
CA GLN A 67 -20.30 6.00 -29.64
C GLN A 67 -20.84 5.70 -28.24
N MET A 68 -20.67 4.45 -27.79
CA MET A 68 -20.90 4.07 -26.41
C MET A 68 -19.75 4.70 -25.64
N GLU A 69 -19.94 5.92 -25.16
CA GLU A 69 -18.94 6.60 -24.35
C GLU A 69 -18.73 5.75 -23.10
N LEU A 70 -17.50 5.23 -22.94
CA LEU A 70 -17.12 4.45 -21.78
C LEU A 70 -17.35 5.31 -20.53
N PRO A 71 -17.92 4.75 -19.45
CA PRO A 71 -18.05 5.49 -18.20
C PRO A 71 -16.68 6.03 -17.78
N PRO A 72 -16.60 7.27 -17.26
CA PRO A 72 -15.32 7.85 -16.85
C PRO A 72 -14.65 6.93 -15.84
N GLU A 73 -13.37 6.61 -16.06
CA GLU A 73 -12.61 5.80 -15.12
C GLU A 73 -12.64 6.45 -13.74
N PRO A 74 -12.82 5.66 -12.66
CA PRO A 74 -12.78 6.20 -11.31
C PRO A 74 -11.44 6.87 -11.08
N ALA A 75 -11.46 8.10 -10.53
CA ALA A 75 -10.25 8.82 -10.19
C ALA A 75 -9.33 7.94 -9.32
N PRO A 76 -8.00 7.96 -9.55
CA PRO A 76 -7.08 7.12 -8.79
C PRO A 76 -7.25 7.43 -7.31
N ALA A 77 -7.49 6.37 -6.52
CA ALA A 77 -7.54 6.50 -5.08
C ALA A 77 -6.16 6.98 -4.58
N LEU A 78 -6.14 8.00 -3.72
CA LEU A 78 -4.92 8.46 -3.08
C LEU A 78 -4.36 7.32 -2.22
N VAL A 79 -3.34 6.63 -2.72
CA VAL A 79 -2.64 5.58 -1.97
C VAL A 79 -1.69 6.27 -0.99
N ARG A 80 -1.92 6.02 0.31
CA ARG A 80 -1.08 6.55 1.38
C ARG A 80 0.02 5.54 1.71
N PRO A 81 1.30 5.92 1.64
CA PRO A 81 2.38 4.98 1.92
C PRO A 81 2.35 4.54 3.38
N VAL A 82 2.69 3.26 3.63
CA VAL A 82 3.00 2.80 4.98
C VAL A 82 4.33 3.40 5.43
N VAL A 83 4.33 4.17 6.51
CA VAL A 83 5.55 4.74 7.09
C VAL A 83 5.83 4.12 8.45
N LEU A 84 7.07 3.70 8.66
CA LEU A 84 7.61 3.38 9.97
C LEU A 84 8.28 4.63 10.55
N VAL A 85 7.84 5.06 11.72
CA VAL A 85 8.44 6.20 12.43
C VAL A 85 9.36 5.66 13.52
N PHE A 86 10.64 6.04 13.47
CA PHE A 86 11.59 5.76 14.54
C PHE A 86 11.51 6.81 15.64
N ASP A 87 11.91 6.42 16.84
CA ASP A 87 11.97 7.32 17.98
C ASP A 87 12.93 8.49 17.71
N VAL A 88 12.62 9.64 18.31
CA VAL A 88 13.44 10.85 18.20
C VAL A 88 14.83 10.57 18.81
N GLU A 89 15.87 10.73 17.99
CA GLU A 89 17.25 10.61 18.42
C GLU A 89 17.73 11.95 19.00
N ASP A 90 17.98 12.00 20.31
CA ASP A 90 18.59 13.17 20.93
C ASP A 90 20.12 13.14 20.86
N ARG A 91 20.67 13.89 19.91
CA ARG A 91 22.10 14.21 19.83
C ARG A 91 22.47 15.54 20.49
N SER A 92 21.48 16.27 21.01
CA SER A 92 21.67 17.51 21.76
C SER A 92 22.06 17.24 23.22
N GLY A 93 21.69 16.07 23.75
CA GLY A 93 21.92 15.66 25.14
C GLY A 93 21.10 16.46 26.15
N ARG A 94 19.93 16.96 25.74
CA ARG A 94 19.05 17.81 26.55
C ARG A 94 17.86 17.05 27.11
N PHE A 95 17.49 15.93 26.50
CA PHE A 95 16.27 15.20 26.80
C PHE A 95 16.60 13.83 27.36
N GLU A 96 15.80 13.41 28.34
CA GLU A 96 15.88 12.09 28.93
C GLU A 96 14.88 11.12 28.28
N GLY A 97 15.02 9.82 28.58
CA GLY A 97 14.20 8.76 27.97
C GLY A 97 12.69 9.05 27.95
N PRO A 98 12.05 9.36 29.10
CA PRO A 98 10.62 9.62 29.13
C PRO A 98 10.17 10.81 28.28
N ALA A 99 10.98 11.86 28.21
CA ALA A 99 10.69 13.03 27.38
C ALA A 99 10.81 12.68 25.89
N LEU A 100 11.82 11.88 25.51
CA LEU A 100 11.97 11.42 24.12
C LEU A 100 10.85 10.47 23.70
N ASP A 101 10.36 9.62 24.61
CA ASP A 101 9.21 8.78 24.35
C ASP A 101 7.96 9.61 24.07
N GLN A 102 7.73 10.67 24.86
CA GLN A 102 6.63 11.61 24.66
C GLN A 102 6.75 12.38 23.35
N LEU A 103 7.95 12.88 23.00
CA LEU A 103 8.18 13.57 21.73
C LEU A 103 7.97 12.63 20.53
N SER A 104 8.37 11.36 20.65
CA SER A 104 8.18 10.35 19.60
C SER A 104 6.71 10.00 19.42
N ASP A 105 5.96 9.80 20.50
CA ASP A 105 4.52 9.55 20.45
C ASP A 105 3.77 10.77 19.90
N TYR A 106 4.18 11.98 20.27
CA TYR A 106 3.64 13.21 19.72
C TYR A 106 3.90 13.34 18.21
N LEU A 107 5.12 13.07 17.75
CA LEU A 107 5.47 13.05 16.33
C LEU A 107 4.58 12.06 15.55
N VAL A 108 4.40 10.84 16.07
CA VAL A 108 3.52 9.82 15.48
C VAL A 108 2.08 10.31 15.42
N ALA A 109 1.55 10.87 16.50
CA ALA A 109 0.19 11.40 16.54
C ALA A 109 0.02 12.57 15.55
N ARG A 110 1.01 13.46 15.47
CA ARG A 110 0.99 14.61 14.57
C ARG A 110 1.04 14.17 13.11
N LEU A 111 1.95 13.27 12.73
CA LEU A 111 1.99 12.67 11.40
C LEU A 111 0.68 11.95 11.06
N GLY A 112 0.10 11.21 12.02
CA GLY A 112 -1.16 10.50 11.83
C GLY A 112 -2.32 11.45 11.55
N SER A 113 -2.34 12.61 12.21
CA SER A 113 -3.36 13.66 12.02
C SER A 113 -3.36 14.27 10.61
N THR A 114 -2.23 14.21 9.90
CA THR A 114 -2.12 14.74 8.53
C THR A 114 -2.92 13.91 7.53
N ASN A 115 -3.27 12.67 7.90
CA ASN A 115 -3.97 11.72 7.04
C ASN A 115 -3.23 11.42 5.73
N ARG A 116 -1.92 11.72 5.62
CA ARG A 116 -1.07 11.48 4.43
C ARG A 116 -0.38 10.12 4.44
N PHE A 117 -0.18 9.54 5.61
CA PHE A 117 0.53 8.27 5.82
C PHE A 117 -0.36 7.23 6.50
N ARG A 118 -0.02 5.95 6.32
CA ARG A 118 -0.46 4.87 7.20
C ARG A 118 0.70 4.53 8.14
N ILE A 119 0.54 4.72 9.44
CA ILE A 119 1.65 4.58 10.38
C ILE A 119 1.73 3.15 10.92
N VAL A 120 2.93 2.57 10.92
CA VAL A 120 3.20 1.30 11.61
C VAL A 120 3.12 1.53 13.12
N PRO A 121 2.30 0.76 13.87
CA PRO A 121 2.20 0.92 15.32
C PRO A 121 3.53 0.70 16.04
N ARG A 122 3.87 1.58 16.98
CA ARG A 122 5.14 1.54 17.74
C ARG A 122 5.36 0.18 18.45
N ALA A 123 4.30 -0.48 18.91
CA ALA A 123 4.38 -1.82 19.49
C ALA A 123 4.91 -2.89 18.51
N GLN A 124 4.64 -2.77 17.21
CA GLN A 124 5.18 -3.68 16.20
C GLN A 124 6.68 -3.44 15.99
N LEU A 125 7.10 -2.18 15.97
CA LEU A 125 8.53 -1.81 15.98
C LEU A 125 9.23 -2.40 17.21
N GLN A 126 8.63 -2.27 18.39
CA GLN A 126 9.18 -2.80 19.64
C GLN A 126 9.35 -4.31 19.59
N ALA A 127 8.37 -5.02 19.03
CA ALA A 127 8.45 -6.45 18.86
C ALA A 127 9.60 -6.84 17.92
N ARG A 128 9.74 -6.17 16.78
CA ARG A 128 10.80 -6.48 15.81
C ARG A 128 12.20 -6.19 16.30
N LEU A 129 12.41 -5.08 17.01
CA LEU A 129 13.72 -4.79 17.59
C LEU A 129 14.13 -5.86 18.61
N ARG A 130 13.18 -6.37 19.40
CA ARG A 130 13.43 -7.52 20.29
C ARG A 130 13.75 -8.79 19.50
N ASP A 131 13.04 -9.07 18.41
CA ASP A 131 13.27 -10.24 17.56
C ASP A 131 14.69 -10.20 16.92
N GLU A 132 15.16 -9.02 16.54
CA GLU A 132 16.51 -8.80 16.00
C GLU A 132 17.62 -8.73 17.07
N LYS A 133 17.31 -9.00 18.33
CA LYS A 133 18.23 -8.92 19.48
C LYS A 133 18.84 -7.52 19.65
N GLN A 134 18.16 -6.50 19.16
CA GLN A 134 18.49 -5.12 19.44
C GLN A 134 17.83 -4.75 20.77
N GLU A 135 18.48 -5.16 21.87
CA GLU A 135 17.93 -5.01 23.23
C GLU A 135 17.63 -3.55 23.60
N THR A 136 18.26 -2.60 22.90
CA THR A 136 17.96 -1.18 23.05
C THR A 136 17.61 -0.57 21.70
N TYR A 137 16.52 0.20 21.67
CA TYR A 137 16.15 1.07 20.56
C TYR A 137 17.29 1.96 20.06
N LYS A 138 18.15 2.39 20.99
CA LYS A 138 19.29 3.25 20.71
C LYS A 138 20.36 2.57 19.86
N ALA A 139 20.33 1.25 19.74
CA ALA A 139 21.23 0.51 18.85
C ALA A 139 20.84 0.67 17.37
N CYS A 140 19.60 1.06 17.04
CA CYS A 140 19.08 1.20 15.66
C CYS A 140 18.91 2.66 15.21
N TYR A 141 19.96 3.46 15.33
CA TYR A 141 19.96 4.84 14.81
C TYR A 141 20.72 5.01 13.50
N ASP A 142 21.40 3.97 13.04
CA ASP A 142 21.99 3.92 11.71
C ASP A 142 20.93 3.64 10.65
N GLU A 143 21.10 4.25 9.49
CA GLU A 143 20.14 4.16 8.39
C GLU A 143 19.98 2.72 7.88
N ALA A 144 21.08 1.94 7.84
CA ALA A 144 21.03 0.55 7.41
C ALA A 144 20.13 -0.30 8.31
N CYS A 145 20.30 -0.21 9.63
CA CYS A 145 19.39 -0.85 10.59
C CYS A 145 17.93 -0.44 10.39
N GLN A 146 17.70 0.86 10.23
CA GLN A 146 16.36 1.42 10.07
C GLN A 146 15.66 0.92 8.81
N ILE A 147 16.39 0.82 7.70
CA ILE A 147 15.90 0.26 6.43
C ILE A 147 15.49 -1.20 6.61
N GLU A 148 16.35 -2.02 7.21
CA GLU A 148 16.09 -3.47 7.36
C GLU A 148 14.89 -3.73 8.29
N ILE A 149 14.81 -3.04 9.42
CA ILE A 149 13.64 -3.11 10.33
C ILE A 149 12.36 -2.65 9.60
N GLY A 150 12.46 -1.57 8.81
CA GLY A 150 11.35 -1.06 8.01
C GLY A 150 10.82 -2.11 7.02
N LYS A 151 11.72 -2.77 6.28
CA LYS A 151 11.37 -3.83 5.33
C LYS A 151 10.74 -5.04 6.04
N ALA A 152 11.29 -5.44 7.20
CA ALA A 152 10.75 -6.53 8.01
C ALA A 152 9.31 -6.26 8.52
N LEU A 153 8.92 -4.99 8.61
CA LEU A 153 7.58 -4.54 8.98
C LEU A 153 6.69 -4.23 7.78
N ALA A 154 7.14 -4.50 6.55
CA ALA A 154 6.46 -4.15 5.32
C ALA A 154 6.09 -2.65 5.24
N ALA A 155 6.92 -1.80 5.84
CA ALA A 155 6.83 -0.37 5.59
C ALA A 155 7.28 -0.07 4.16
N GLU A 156 6.70 0.96 3.56
CA GLU A 156 7.14 1.47 2.25
C GLU A 156 8.21 2.54 2.44
N LYS A 157 8.14 3.25 3.57
CA LYS A 157 9.04 4.35 3.92
C LYS A 157 9.42 4.32 5.39
N THR A 158 10.56 4.89 5.73
CA THR A 158 10.98 5.14 7.12
C THR A 158 11.14 6.63 7.37
N LEU A 159 10.80 7.05 8.59
CA LEU A 159 10.99 8.42 9.05
C LEU A 159 11.89 8.40 10.27
N SER A 160 13.05 9.04 10.16
CA SER A 160 13.99 9.24 11.26
C SER A 160 14.00 10.71 11.66
N THR A 161 14.07 10.98 12.97
CA THR A 161 14.12 12.34 13.51
C THR A 161 15.33 12.49 14.40
N LYS A 162 16.10 13.56 14.18
CA LYS A 162 17.32 13.86 14.93
C LYS A 162 17.22 15.25 15.52
N LEU A 163 17.54 15.36 16.80
CA LEU A 163 17.66 16.62 17.52
C LEU A 163 19.13 16.93 17.76
N LEU A 164 19.63 18.01 17.18
CA LEU A 164 21.02 18.44 17.24
C LEU A 164 21.12 19.75 18.00
N ARG A 165 22.21 19.95 18.75
CA ARG A 165 22.54 21.26 19.31
C ARG A 165 23.60 21.94 18.46
N ILE A 166 23.31 23.17 18.01
CA ILE A 166 24.23 24.01 17.25
C ILE A 166 24.36 25.34 17.98
N GLY A 167 25.43 25.47 18.77
CA GLY A 167 25.60 26.62 19.68
C GLY A 167 24.52 26.66 20.77
N GLU A 168 23.75 27.74 20.78
CA GLU A 168 22.63 27.94 21.72
C GLU A 168 21.28 27.47 21.18
N GLN A 169 21.22 27.11 19.90
CA GLN A 169 20.01 26.67 19.23
C GLN A 169 19.98 25.14 19.09
N CYS A 170 18.77 24.63 18.96
CA CYS A 170 18.54 23.26 18.55
C CYS A 170 18.09 23.24 17.08
N ALA A 171 18.57 22.25 16.34
CA ALA A 171 18.13 21.93 15.01
C ALA A 171 17.46 20.56 15.06
N THR A 172 16.18 20.52 14.75
CA THR A 172 15.43 19.27 14.62
C THR A 172 15.31 18.98 13.14
N SER A 173 15.73 17.79 12.71
CA SER A 173 15.67 17.36 11.33
C SER A 173 14.92 16.03 11.21
N VAL A 174 14.11 15.90 10.17
CA VAL A 174 13.48 14.64 9.77
C VAL A 174 14.00 14.23 8.41
N THR A 175 14.22 12.93 8.23
CA THR A 175 14.55 12.31 6.95
C THR A 175 13.52 11.22 6.67
N LEU A 176 12.86 11.31 5.50
CA LEU A 176 11.96 10.30 4.96
C LEU A 176 12.71 9.51 3.89
N SER A 177 12.87 8.19 4.09
CA SER A 177 13.54 7.31 3.13
C SER A 177 12.57 6.31 2.51
N ASP A 178 12.70 6.07 1.21
CA ASP A 178 11.99 5.00 0.48
C ASP A 178 12.74 3.68 0.63
N LEU A 179 12.06 2.64 1.12
CA LEU A 179 12.70 1.36 1.43
C LEU A 179 12.94 0.47 0.22
N ARG A 180 12.33 0.80 -0.93
CA ARG A 180 12.49 0.05 -2.16
C ARG A 180 13.68 0.56 -2.96
N SER A 181 13.89 1.87 -3.02
CA SER A 181 15.10 2.45 -3.62
C SER A 181 16.26 2.62 -2.64
N GLU A 182 16.01 2.50 -1.33
CA GLU A 182 16.98 2.77 -0.27
C GLU A 182 17.58 4.19 -0.37
N THR A 183 16.73 5.15 -0.75
CA THR A 183 17.10 6.56 -0.92
C THR A 183 16.28 7.45 -0.02
N THR A 184 16.84 8.61 0.34
CA THR A 184 16.05 9.71 0.92
C THR A 184 15.11 10.28 -0.14
N ASP A 185 13.82 10.29 0.16
CA ASP A 185 12.81 10.97 -0.65
C ASP A 185 12.73 12.45 -0.31
N ASP A 186 12.69 12.75 0.99
CA ASP A 186 12.46 14.10 1.47
C ASP A 186 13.10 14.30 2.85
N SER A 187 13.36 15.55 3.19
CA SER A 187 13.87 15.93 4.50
C SER A 187 13.50 17.36 4.83
N ALA A 188 13.20 17.60 6.10
CA ALA A 188 12.94 18.95 6.61
C ALA A 188 13.83 19.20 7.82
N THR A 189 14.26 20.45 7.99
CA THR A 189 15.02 20.90 9.17
C THR A 189 14.47 22.22 9.68
N VAL A 190 14.18 22.29 10.97
CA VAL A 190 13.73 23.50 11.66
C VAL A 190 14.70 23.81 12.79
N ARG A 191 14.95 25.11 13.00
CA ARG A 191 15.75 25.62 14.11
C ARG A 191 14.85 26.25 15.16
N THR A 192 15.07 25.88 16.42
CA THR A 192 14.31 26.37 17.57
C THR A 192 15.24 26.59 18.76
N ALA A 193 14.71 27.15 19.85
CA ALA A 193 15.37 27.07 21.14
C ALA A 193 15.36 25.62 21.64
N CYS A 194 16.30 25.24 22.50
CA CYS A 194 16.41 23.89 23.04
C CYS A 194 15.49 23.59 24.25
N GLY A 195 14.42 24.36 24.44
CA GLY A 195 13.44 24.11 25.51
C GLY A 195 12.33 23.18 25.00
N ASP A 196 11.70 22.44 25.92
CA ASP A 196 10.68 21.43 25.60
C ASP A 196 9.58 21.98 24.70
N ASP A 197 8.96 23.11 25.07
CA ASP A 197 7.91 23.77 24.27
C ASP A 197 8.41 24.17 22.88
N ALA A 198 9.63 24.70 22.79
CA ALA A 198 10.20 25.13 21.52
C ALA A 198 10.55 23.95 20.61
N VAL A 199 10.89 22.78 21.17
CA VAL A 199 11.10 21.56 20.39
C VAL A 199 9.76 20.98 19.94
N LEU A 200 8.73 21.03 20.78
CA LEU A 200 7.37 20.62 20.44
C LEU A 200 6.82 21.43 19.26
N ASP A 201 6.89 22.77 19.33
CA ASP A 201 6.54 23.68 18.23
C ASP A 201 7.39 23.40 16.97
N GLY A 202 8.66 23.01 17.17
CA GLY A 202 9.56 22.60 16.10
C GLY A 202 9.08 21.35 15.36
N ILE A 203 8.54 20.36 16.08
CA ILE A 203 7.96 19.14 15.49
C ILE A 203 6.73 19.48 14.65
N ASP A 204 5.85 20.36 15.13
CA ASP A 204 4.67 20.80 14.36
C ASP A 204 5.07 21.38 13.00
N ARG A 205 6.02 22.32 13.03
CA ARG A 205 6.54 22.97 11.81
C ARG A 205 7.27 22.01 10.89
N LEU A 206 7.96 21.01 11.44
CA LEU A 206 8.62 19.98 10.66
C LEU A 206 7.63 19.09 9.92
N VAL A 207 6.56 18.66 10.59
CA VAL A 207 5.52 17.84 9.96
C VAL A 207 4.80 18.63 8.87
N GLU A 208 4.52 19.91 9.11
CA GLU A 208 3.95 20.80 8.10
C GLU A 208 4.85 20.95 6.88
N ALA A 209 6.15 21.19 7.10
CA ALA A 209 7.13 21.28 6.01
C ALA A 209 7.20 19.99 5.20
N LEU A 210 7.30 18.84 5.86
CA LEU A 210 7.36 17.53 5.22
C LEU A 210 6.09 17.24 4.39
N VAL A 211 4.92 17.56 4.92
CA VAL A 211 3.65 17.28 4.22
C VAL A 211 3.40 18.23 3.05
N ALA A 212 3.92 19.45 3.11
CA ALA A 212 3.81 20.41 2.01
C ALA A 212 4.54 19.91 0.75
N GLU A 213 5.75 19.37 0.92
CA GLU A 213 6.60 18.85 -0.14
C GLU A 213 6.06 17.53 -0.75
N LEU A 214 5.34 16.72 0.03
CA LEU A 214 4.75 15.46 -0.43
C LEU A 214 3.53 15.61 -1.37
N SER A 215 3.21 16.82 -1.83
CA SER A 215 2.19 17.04 -2.86
C SER A 215 2.64 16.42 -4.20
N PRO A 216 1.75 15.74 -4.94
CA PRO A 216 2.11 14.50 -5.66
C PRO A 216 3.11 14.70 -6.80
N PRO A 217 4.00 13.71 -7.06
CA PRO A 217 4.60 13.59 -8.39
C PRO A 217 3.46 13.44 -9.41
N VAL A 218 3.49 14.31 -10.40
CA VAL A 218 2.56 14.36 -11.54
C VAL A 218 2.39 12.96 -12.11
N ALA A 219 1.14 12.58 -12.40
CA ALA A 219 0.79 11.39 -13.14
C ALA A 219 1.79 11.15 -14.27
N GLU A 220 2.60 10.11 -14.15
CA GLU A 220 3.48 9.65 -15.21
C GLU A 220 2.55 9.15 -16.32
N SER A 221 2.37 10.02 -17.30
CA SER A 221 1.50 9.87 -18.45
C SER A 221 1.84 8.59 -19.21
N ALA A 222 0.79 7.82 -19.48
CA ALA A 222 0.78 6.81 -20.53
C ALA A 222 1.53 7.30 -21.79
N GLN A 223 2.49 6.50 -22.24
CA GLN A 223 3.00 6.47 -23.61
C GLN A 223 2.86 5.04 -24.12
#